data_AF-A0A0D6P3Y0-F1
#
_entry.id   AF-A0A0D6P3Y0-F1
#
_cell.length_a   1.000
_cell.length_b   1.000
_cell.length_c   1.000
_cell.angle_alpha   90.00
_cell.angle_beta   90.00
_cell.angle_gamma   90.00
#
_symmetry.space_group_name_H-M   'P 1'
#
loop_
_entity.id
_entity.type
_entity.pdbx_description
1 polymer ?
#
loop_
_entity_poly.entity_id
_entity_poly.type
_entity_poly.pdbx_seq_one_letter_code
_entity_poly.pdbx_strand_id
1 'polypeptide(L)'
;MTSQTTSLPTIEQVLRIDFTIGGNGAAHTGEGWSVPEPQHTWMLGAASDLGVPLPEGAGDGAYFIQMRVTPFTAGDGGAGAQRLRVLINGHEAARHVLERQETLTVFVPPEAAEADGPLRITIEHPDARRASDVLPVDDARELSIGVHMLRVLRVIERDVPLLLDGAPAAPPAEALLVDIATLGEGPALTRFRATHGVELLDVLNGGTWTLAGLVEALVDDFAAIGRIDGIAAMPCAHADGRETWFAGVRAYGLAYDTGRATAEIDEATMRRREHARLTIAVRRLRQTLAAGSRLLLLHQDVPASDEAMIPLLAALLDRGTSTLLWVTPADAAHPPGTVELLMRGLLRGYVAEPAAAPGDMAAADDGGWMQVCRRGWRLRRALCPSAPAATDPVTDTPPSDRRAA
;
A
#
# COMPACT_ATOMS: atom_id res chain seq x y z
N MET A 1 3.42 -34.41 14.43
CA MET A 1 3.01 -32.99 14.37
C MET A 1 1.53 -32.98 14.07
N THR A 2 0.72 -32.48 14.99
CA THR A 2 -0.73 -32.32 14.81
C THR A 2 -0.98 -30.99 14.12
N SER A 3 -1.35 -31.02 12.85
CA SER A 3 -1.83 -29.82 12.16
C SER A 3 -3.20 -29.46 12.74
N GLN A 4 -3.33 -28.27 13.31
CA GLN A 4 -4.64 -27.71 13.63
C GLN A 4 -5.13 -26.97 12.39
N THR A 5 -6.41 -27.14 12.06
CA THR A 5 -7.05 -26.35 11.01
C THR A 5 -7.83 -25.22 11.69
N THR A 6 -7.68 -24.00 11.19
CA THR A 6 -8.42 -22.83 11.65
C THR A 6 -9.09 -22.17 10.44
N SER A 7 -10.37 -21.79 10.56
CA SER A 7 -11.03 -20.98 9.55
C SER A 7 -10.51 -19.55 9.66
N LEU A 8 -9.97 -19.03 8.56
CA LEU A 8 -9.51 -17.66 8.45
C LEU A 8 -10.02 -17.00 7.18
N PRO A 9 -10.34 -15.69 7.22
CA PRO A 9 -10.58 -14.93 6.01
C PRO A 9 -9.37 -15.00 5.08
N THR A 10 -9.62 -15.14 3.79
CA THR A 10 -8.60 -15.13 2.72
C THR A 10 -9.10 -14.26 1.57
N ILE A 11 -8.19 -13.51 0.95
CA ILE A 11 -8.49 -12.69 -0.22
C ILE A 11 -8.29 -13.52 -1.49
N GLU A 12 -9.30 -13.55 -2.35
CA GLU A 12 -9.27 -14.17 -3.68
C GLU A 12 -9.59 -13.12 -4.74
N GLN A 13 -8.78 -13.04 -5.80
CA GLN A 13 -9.15 -12.25 -6.98
C GLN A 13 -10.17 -13.04 -7.80
N VAL A 14 -11.36 -12.48 -7.93
CA VAL A 14 -12.48 -13.07 -8.67
C VAL A 14 -12.44 -12.68 -10.14
N LEU A 15 -12.20 -11.39 -10.40
CA LEU A 15 -12.18 -10.85 -11.75
C LEU A 15 -11.09 -9.79 -11.89
N ARG A 16 -10.51 -9.70 -13.08
CA ARG A 16 -9.66 -8.60 -13.51
C ARG A 16 -10.13 -8.11 -14.88
N ILE A 17 -10.31 -6.80 -14.98
CA ILE A 17 -10.72 -6.09 -16.19
C ILE A 17 -9.61 -5.11 -16.55
N ASP A 18 -9.12 -5.22 -17.77
CA ASP A 18 -8.12 -4.36 -18.38
C ASP A 18 -8.80 -3.40 -19.36
N PHE A 19 -8.67 -2.10 -19.12
CA PHE A 19 -9.30 -1.04 -19.91
C PHE A 19 -8.33 -0.43 -20.93
N THR A 20 -7.18 -1.05 -21.17
CA THR A 20 -6.27 -0.68 -22.27
C THR A 20 -6.77 -1.21 -23.63
N ILE A 21 -6.19 -0.69 -24.71
CA ILE A 21 -6.40 -1.25 -26.04
C ILE A 21 -5.95 -2.72 -26.09
N GLY A 22 -6.83 -3.61 -26.54
CA GLY A 22 -6.60 -5.05 -26.52
C GLY A 22 -6.92 -5.73 -25.19
N GLY A 23 -7.32 -4.98 -24.15
CA GLY A 23 -7.87 -5.50 -22.91
C GLY A 23 -9.30 -6.07 -23.08
N ASN A 24 -9.87 -6.56 -21.97
CA ASN A 24 -11.22 -7.13 -21.94
C ASN A 24 -12.31 -6.15 -21.47
N GLY A 25 -11.98 -4.88 -21.22
CA GLY A 25 -12.91 -3.87 -20.68
C GLY A 25 -14.18 -3.66 -21.49
N ALA A 26 -14.10 -3.71 -22.82
CA ALA A 26 -15.23 -3.44 -23.71
C ALA A 26 -16.44 -4.38 -23.48
N ALA A 27 -16.21 -5.60 -22.99
CA ALA A 27 -17.29 -6.55 -22.69
C ALA A 27 -18.07 -6.20 -21.39
N HIS A 28 -17.53 -5.29 -20.58
CA HIS A 28 -18.07 -4.91 -19.28
C HIS A 28 -18.62 -3.49 -19.27
N THR A 29 -18.25 -2.64 -20.22
CA THR A 29 -18.68 -1.24 -20.29
C THR A 29 -20.07 -1.10 -20.91
N GLY A 30 -20.90 -0.27 -20.29
CA GLY A 30 -22.20 0.19 -20.81
C GLY A 30 -22.10 1.61 -21.38
N GLU A 31 -23.06 2.47 -21.01
CA GLU A 31 -23.05 3.88 -21.39
C GLU A 31 -21.94 4.68 -20.69
N GLY A 32 -21.51 5.78 -21.31
CA GLY A 32 -20.56 6.73 -20.71
C GLY A 32 -19.09 6.34 -20.84
N TRP A 33 -18.69 5.61 -21.87
CA TRP A 33 -17.28 5.21 -22.09
C TRP A 33 -16.79 5.61 -23.48
N SER A 34 -15.51 5.96 -23.58
CA SER A 34 -14.82 6.13 -24.85
C SER A 34 -14.42 4.79 -25.45
N VAL A 35 -13.86 4.83 -26.67
CA VAL A 35 -13.06 3.71 -27.17
C VAL A 35 -11.80 3.53 -26.30
N PRO A 36 -11.28 2.30 -26.13
CA PRO A 36 -10.04 2.06 -25.40
C PRO A 36 -8.82 2.73 -26.05
N GLU A 37 -7.94 3.28 -25.21
CA GLU A 37 -6.66 3.87 -25.59
C GLU A 37 -5.49 3.00 -25.08
N PRO A 38 -4.23 3.25 -25.49
CA PRO A 38 -3.10 2.41 -25.09
C PRO A 38 -2.92 2.21 -23.57
N GLN A 39 -3.35 3.17 -22.76
CA GLN A 39 -3.12 3.15 -21.30
C GLN A 39 -4.41 2.93 -20.50
N HIS A 40 -5.56 3.35 -21.01
CA HIS A 40 -6.82 3.36 -20.27
C HIS A 40 -8.00 3.58 -21.21
N THR A 41 -9.21 3.51 -20.66
CA THR A 41 -10.44 3.96 -21.32
C THR A 41 -11.03 5.13 -20.54
N TRP A 42 -11.46 6.18 -21.22
CA TRP A 42 -12.08 7.34 -20.58
C TRP A 42 -13.54 7.09 -20.27
N MET A 43 -13.96 7.46 -19.06
CA MET A 43 -15.35 7.77 -18.75
C MET A 43 -15.73 9.10 -19.40
N LEU A 44 -16.95 9.16 -19.95
CA LEU A 44 -17.49 10.29 -20.71
C LEU A 44 -18.75 10.86 -20.07
N GLY A 45 -18.95 12.17 -20.18
CA GLY A 45 -20.15 12.85 -19.68
C GLY A 45 -20.25 12.79 -18.15
N ALA A 46 -21.45 12.76 -17.58
CA ALA A 46 -21.64 12.87 -16.13
C ALA A 46 -21.72 11.51 -15.39
N ALA A 47 -21.82 10.40 -16.11
CA ALA A 47 -21.95 9.08 -15.52
C ALA A 47 -21.48 7.97 -16.48
N SER A 48 -21.00 6.87 -15.91
CA SER A 48 -20.59 5.67 -16.64
C SER A 48 -21.10 4.41 -15.96
N ASP A 49 -21.55 3.45 -16.75
CA ASP A 49 -22.08 2.16 -16.28
C ASP A 49 -21.14 1.02 -16.65
N LEU A 50 -20.95 0.07 -15.74
CA LEU A 50 -20.25 -1.18 -16.04
C LEU A 50 -20.92 -2.38 -15.35
N GLY A 51 -20.88 -3.53 -16.01
CA GLY A 51 -21.43 -4.79 -15.53
C GLY A 51 -20.33 -5.80 -15.20
N VAL A 52 -20.33 -6.29 -13.96
CA VAL A 52 -19.38 -7.30 -13.50
C VAL A 52 -20.12 -8.60 -13.18
N PRO A 53 -19.84 -9.71 -13.89
CA PRO A 53 -20.38 -11.00 -13.50
C PRO A 53 -19.73 -11.45 -12.18
N LEU A 54 -20.57 -11.86 -11.22
CA LEU A 54 -20.09 -12.58 -10.05
C LEU A 54 -20.05 -14.09 -10.35
N PRO A 55 -19.10 -14.84 -9.76
CA PRO A 55 -19.05 -16.29 -9.88
C PRO A 55 -20.28 -16.92 -9.21
N GLU A 56 -20.62 -18.14 -9.62
CA GLU A 56 -21.63 -18.95 -8.91
C GLU A 56 -21.24 -19.10 -7.43
N GLY A 57 -22.22 -19.01 -6.52
CA GLY A 57 -21.98 -18.95 -5.08
C GLY A 57 -21.58 -17.55 -4.57
N ALA A 58 -22.03 -16.51 -5.27
CA ALA A 58 -21.72 -15.11 -4.97
C ALA A 58 -22.10 -14.68 -3.54
N GLY A 59 -23.08 -15.33 -2.89
CA GLY A 59 -23.51 -15.02 -1.53
C GLY A 59 -22.50 -15.39 -0.43
N ASP A 60 -21.48 -16.18 -0.73
CA ASP A 60 -20.48 -16.61 0.26
C ASP A 60 -19.28 -15.65 0.29
N GLY A 61 -19.37 -14.60 1.10
CA GLY A 61 -18.24 -13.72 1.44
C GLY A 61 -18.47 -12.23 1.17
N ALA A 62 -17.49 -11.41 1.57
CA ALA A 62 -17.51 -9.97 1.36
C ALA A 62 -16.71 -9.60 0.10
N TYR A 63 -17.20 -8.65 -0.69
CA TYR A 63 -16.53 -8.22 -1.92
C TYR A 63 -16.02 -6.80 -1.81
N PHE A 64 -14.94 -6.53 -2.52
CA PHE A 64 -14.48 -5.17 -2.75
C PHE A 64 -13.88 -5.05 -4.15
N ILE A 65 -13.92 -3.83 -4.66
CA ILE A 65 -13.46 -3.47 -5.98
C ILE A 65 -12.23 -2.59 -5.83
N GLN A 66 -11.16 -2.91 -6.54
CA GLN A 66 -10.02 -2.02 -6.71
C GLN A 66 -10.00 -1.46 -8.13
N MET A 67 -9.89 -0.15 -8.27
CA MET A 67 -9.87 0.51 -9.57
C MET A 67 -8.70 1.49 -9.65
N ARG A 68 -7.80 1.28 -10.60
CA ARG A 68 -6.73 2.24 -10.89
C ARG A 68 -7.24 3.27 -11.88
N VAL A 69 -7.26 4.53 -11.46
CA VAL A 69 -7.90 5.64 -12.20
C VAL A 69 -6.99 6.84 -12.35
N THR A 70 -7.21 7.66 -13.36
CA THR A 70 -6.56 8.96 -13.55
C THR A 70 -7.61 10.02 -13.88
N PRO A 71 -7.74 11.09 -13.08
CA PRO A 71 -8.67 12.16 -13.37
C PRO A 71 -8.16 13.07 -14.48
N PHE A 72 -9.07 13.57 -15.31
CA PHE A 72 -8.80 14.66 -16.24
C PHE A 72 -8.84 15.99 -15.48
N THR A 73 -7.67 16.60 -15.25
CA THR A 73 -7.50 17.82 -14.43
C THR A 73 -6.91 19.00 -15.20
N ALA A 74 -7.00 18.99 -16.53
CA ALA A 74 -6.35 19.99 -17.38
C ALA A 74 -7.04 21.37 -17.38
N GLY A 75 -6.22 22.43 -17.48
CA GLY A 75 -6.64 23.82 -17.72
C GLY A 75 -6.32 24.80 -16.59
N ASP A 76 -5.96 26.04 -16.95
CA ASP A 76 -5.86 27.14 -15.99
C ASP A 76 -7.26 27.50 -15.47
N GLY A 77 -7.48 27.42 -14.15
CA GLY A 77 -8.66 27.97 -13.49
C GLY A 77 -9.92 27.09 -13.43
N GLY A 78 -9.87 25.77 -13.62
CA GLY A 78 -11.10 24.96 -13.48
C GLY A 78 -10.90 23.48 -13.17
N ALA A 79 -11.19 23.13 -11.91
CA ALA A 79 -11.22 21.80 -11.30
C ALA A 79 -9.87 21.06 -11.30
N GLY A 80 -9.00 21.41 -10.33
CA GLY A 80 -7.84 20.57 -9.99
C GLY A 80 -8.20 19.19 -9.42
N ALA A 81 -9.49 18.80 -9.48
CA ALA A 81 -10.01 17.54 -8.98
C ALA A 81 -11.27 17.10 -9.74
N GLN A 82 -11.51 15.79 -9.83
CA GLN A 82 -12.75 15.18 -10.33
C GLN A 82 -13.51 14.57 -9.15
N ARG A 83 -14.79 14.92 -8.96
CA ARG A 83 -15.64 14.25 -7.97
C ARG A 83 -16.20 12.97 -8.55
N LEU A 84 -16.29 11.94 -7.72
CA LEU A 84 -16.79 10.63 -8.09
C LEU A 84 -17.69 10.06 -7.00
N ARG A 85 -18.83 9.51 -7.39
CA ARG A 85 -19.71 8.71 -6.52
C ARG A 85 -19.93 7.34 -7.17
N VAL A 86 -19.68 6.27 -6.42
CA VAL A 86 -19.84 4.90 -6.90
C VAL A 86 -21.10 4.31 -6.30
N LEU A 87 -21.98 3.80 -7.16
CA LEU A 87 -23.15 3.02 -6.79
C LEU A 87 -22.98 1.59 -7.27
N ILE A 88 -23.37 0.62 -6.44
CA ILE A 88 -23.38 -0.80 -6.80
C ILE A 88 -24.80 -1.31 -6.60
N ASN A 89 -25.42 -1.79 -7.68
CA ASN A 89 -26.83 -2.17 -7.74
C ASN A 89 -27.77 -1.08 -7.17
N GLY A 90 -27.40 0.20 -7.34
CA GLY A 90 -28.16 1.37 -6.87
C GLY A 90 -27.83 1.83 -5.44
N HIS A 91 -27.02 1.09 -4.68
CA HIS A 91 -26.58 1.49 -3.34
C HIS A 91 -25.29 2.31 -3.42
N GLU A 92 -25.23 3.48 -2.77
CA GLU A 92 -23.99 4.27 -2.69
C GLU A 92 -22.94 3.50 -1.88
N ALA A 93 -21.82 3.18 -2.53
CA ALA A 93 -20.74 2.40 -1.96
C ALA A 93 -19.52 3.27 -1.60
N ALA A 94 -19.27 4.35 -2.35
CA ALA A 94 -18.15 5.24 -2.08
C ALA A 94 -18.33 6.64 -2.69
N ARG A 95 -17.56 7.61 -2.16
CA ARG A 95 -17.41 8.95 -2.70
C ARG A 95 -15.94 9.39 -2.63
N HIS A 96 -15.42 9.92 -3.72
CA HIS A 96 -14.02 10.34 -3.85
C HIS A 96 -13.90 11.71 -4.52
N VAL A 97 -12.75 12.35 -4.28
CA VAL A 97 -12.30 13.56 -4.98
C VAL A 97 -10.89 13.26 -5.48
N LEU A 98 -10.73 13.20 -6.80
CA LEU A 98 -9.51 12.72 -7.45
C LEU A 98 -8.72 13.90 -8.01
N GLU A 99 -7.54 14.17 -7.46
CA GLU A 99 -6.64 15.22 -7.97
C GLU A 99 -5.52 14.66 -8.86
N ARG A 100 -5.27 13.37 -8.73
CA ARG A 100 -4.17 12.65 -9.39
C ARG A 100 -4.56 11.20 -9.62
N GLN A 101 -3.70 10.47 -10.32
CA GLN A 101 -3.83 9.03 -10.43
C GLN A 101 -3.80 8.37 -9.04
N GLU A 102 -4.73 7.44 -8.81
CA GLU A 102 -4.80 6.65 -7.58
C GLU A 102 -5.54 5.32 -7.80
N THR A 103 -5.38 4.43 -6.82
CA THR A 103 -6.12 3.18 -6.73
C THR A 103 -7.25 3.33 -5.72
N LEU A 104 -8.48 3.38 -6.23
CA LEU A 104 -9.69 3.39 -5.41
C LEU A 104 -9.97 1.99 -4.87
N THR A 105 -10.43 1.93 -3.62
CA THR A 105 -11.03 0.71 -3.06
C THR A 105 -12.47 1.02 -2.69
N VAL A 106 -13.40 0.22 -3.21
CA VAL A 106 -14.83 0.34 -2.95
C VAL A 106 -15.33 -0.99 -2.41
N PHE A 107 -15.77 -1.01 -1.15
CA PHE A 107 -16.41 -2.19 -0.57
C PHE A 107 -17.81 -2.34 -1.11
N VAL A 108 -18.19 -3.56 -1.49
CA VAL A 108 -19.51 -3.84 -2.02
C VAL A 108 -20.49 -3.91 -0.84
N PRO A 109 -21.56 -3.08 -0.82
CA PRO A 109 -22.58 -3.18 0.22
C PRO A 109 -23.17 -4.59 0.25
N PRO A 110 -23.38 -5.21 1.43
CA PRO A 110 -23.96 -6.55 1.53
C PRO A 110 -25.28 -6.69 0.76
N GLU A 111 -26.14 -5.66 0.84
CA GLU A 111 -27.43 -5.62 0.15
C GLU A 111 -27.28 -5.64 -1.38
N ALA A 112 -26.17 -5.10 -1.90
CA ALA A 112 -25.88 -5.13 -3.32
C ALA A 112 -25.31 -6.48 -3.78
N ALA A 113 -24.61 -7.21 -2.90
CA ALA A 113 -24.02 -8.52 -3.20
C ALA A 113 -25.04 -9.67 -3.13
N GLU A 114 -26.12 -9.51 -2.36
CA GLU A 114 -27.20 -10.50 -2.24
C GLU A 114 -28.17 -10.52 -3.44
N ALA A 115 -28.09 -9.53 -4.33
CA ALA A 115 -28.91 -9.49 -5.53
C ALA A 115 -28.49 -10.59 -6.52
N ASP A 116 -29.45 -11.42 -6.95
CA ASP A 116 -29.22 -12.39 -8.03
C ASP A 116 -28.81 -11.67 -9.32
N GLY A 117 -27.57 -11.90 -9.77
CA GLY A 117 -27.09 -11.42 -11.05
C GLY A 117 -25.74 -10.69 -10.99
N PRO A 118 -25.35 -10.01 -12.09
CA PRO A 118 -24.11 -9.25 -12.13
C PRO A 118 -24.18 -8.01 -11.23
N LEU A 119 -23.04 -7.59 -10.68
CA LEU A 119 -22.91 -6.27 -10.07
C LEU A 119 -23.00 -5.21 -11.17
N ARG A 120 -24.05 -4.40 -11.14
CA ARG A 120 -24.14 -3.17 -11.92
C ARG A 120 -23.47 -2.06 -11.12
N ILE A 121 -22.36 -1.55 -11.64
CA ILE A 121 -21.61 -0.46 -11.02
C ILE A 121 -21.87 0.80 -11.86
N THR A 122 -22.48 1.80 -11.22
CA THR A 122 -22.71 3.12 -11.80
C THR A 122 -21.75 4.09 -11.13
N ILE A 123 -20.99 4.81 -11.94
CA ILE A 123 -20.04 5.80 -11.47
C ILE A 123 -20.55 7.16 -11.92
N GLU A 124 -20.95 7.99 -10.99
CA GLU A 124 -21.32 9.38 -11.26
C GLU A 124 -20.08 10.27 -11.12
N HIS A 125 -19.81 11.09 -12.14
CA HIS A 125 -18.63 11.95 -12.22
C HIS A 125 -18.99 13.29 -12.88
N PRO A 126 -19.57 14.23 -12.12
CA PRO A 126 -20.24 15.43 -12.68
C PRO A 126 -19.29 16.48 -13.26
N ASP A 127 -17.98 16.30 -13.12
CA ASP A 127 -16.97 17.33 -13.43
C ASP A 127 -16.28 17.10 -14.79
N ALA A 128 -16.88 16.29 -15.67
CA ALA A 128 -16.38 16.04 -17.01
C ALA A 128 -16.30 17.32 -17.86
N ARG A 129 -15.26 17.44 -18.69
CA ARG A 129 -15.04 18.63 -19.54
C ARG A 129 -14.49 18.24 -20.89
N ARG A 130 -14.75 19.06 -21.91
CA ARG A 130 -14.14 18.84 -23.22
C ARG A 130 -12.68 19.19 -23.17
N ALA A 131 -11.82 18.31 -23.67
CA ALA A 131 -10.39 18.58 -23.71
C ALA A 131 -10.08 19.84 -24.54
N SER A 132 -10.79 20.03 -25.65
CA SER A 132 -10.72 21.23 -26.51
C SER A 132 -11.11 22.55 -25.82
N ASP A 133 -11.88 22.51 -24.72
CA ASP A 133 -12.24 23.73 -23.97
C ASP A 133 -11.10 24.24 -23.08
N VAL A 134 -10.14 23.38 -22.74
CA VAL A 134 -9.11 23.65 -21.71
C VAL A 134 -7.68 23.42 -22.20
N LEU A 135 -7.51 22.75 -23.34
CA LEU A 135 -6.21 22.44 -23.95
C LEU A 135 -6.25 22.81 -25.44
N PRO A 136 -5.10 23.15 -26.05
CA PRO A 136 -4.99 23.43 -27.48
C PRO A 136 -5.00 22.14 -28.31
N VAL A 137 -6.03 21.31 -28.16
CA VAL A 137 -6.22 20.04 -28.88
C VAL A 137 -7.61 19.97 -29.51
N ASP A 138 -7.72 19.25 -30.63
CA ASP A 138 -9.01 19.00 -31.30
C ASP A 138 -9.64 17.71 -30.77
N ASP A 139 -10.04 17.74 -29.50
CA ASP A 139 -10.75 16.63 -28.84
C ASP A 139 -12.02 17.15 -28.18
N ALA A 140 -13.16 16.83 -28.79
CA ALA A 140 -14.48 17.28 -28.36
C ALA A 140 -15.14 16.37 -27.32
N ARG A 141 -14.46 15.28 -26.88
CA ARG A 141 -15.00 14.36 -25.89
C ARG A 141 -15.06 15.02 -24.52
N GLU A 142 -16.17 14.85 -23.81
CA GLU A 142 -16.32 15.28 -22.41
C GLU A 142 -15.63 14.27 -21.49
N LEU A 143 -14.32 14.45 -21.29
CA LEU A 143 -13.47 13.55 -20.52
C LEU A 143 -13.64 13.80 -19.02
N SER A 144 -13.69 12.70 -18.28
CA SER A 144 -13.76 12.71 -16.82
C SER A 144 -12.61 11.92 -16.22
N ILE A 145 -12.76 10.60 -16.11
CA ILE A 145 -11.81 9.72 -15.41
C ILE A 145 -11.35 8.63 -16.37
N GLY A 146 -10.05 8.49 -16.55
CA GLY A 146 -9.44 7.38 -17.26
C GLY A 146 -9.29 6.17 -16.35
N VAL A 147 -9.88 5.04 -16.72
CA VAL A 147 -9.74 3.77 -15.98
C VAL A 147 -8.71 2.89 -16.66
N HIS A 148 -7.71 2.46 -15.90
CA HIS A 148 -6.64 1.58 -16.39
C HIS A 148 -7.02 0.12 -16.18
N MET A 149 -7.52 -0.19 -14.99
CA MET A 149 -7.80 -1.55 -14.56
C MET A 149 -8.84 -1.55 -13.43
N LEU A 150 -9.69 -2.57 -13.42
CA LEU A 150 -10.59 -2.89 -12.31
C LEU A 150 -10.37 -4.34 -11.88
N ARG A 151 -10.37 -4.59 -10.57
CA ARG A 151 -10.38 -5.94 -9.99
C ARG A 151 -11.53 -6.08 -9.02
N VAL A 152 -12.15 -7.24 -9.06
CA VAL A 152 -13.09 -7.67 -8.01
C VAL A 152 -12.38 -8.71 -7.16
N LEU A 153 -12.34 -8.43 -5.87
CA LEU A 153 -11.75 -9.28 -4.87
C LEU A 153 -12.84 -9.73 -3.90
N ARG A 154 -12.67 -10.94 -3.37
CA ARG A 154 -13.55 -11.56 -2.39
C ARG A 154 -12.77 -11.94 -1.15
N VAL A 155 -13.30 -11.60 0.00
CA VAL A 155 -12.87 -12.10 1.31
C VAL A 155 -13.79 -13.26 1.68
N ILE A 156 -13.22 -14.45 1.79
CA ILE A 156 -13.97 -15.68 2.12
C ILE A 156 -13.26 -16.46 3.24
N GLU A 157 -14.05 -17.07 4.10
CA GLU A 157 -13.54 -18.00 5.12
C GLU A 157 -12.97 -19.26 4.48
N ARG A 158 -11.74 -19.60 4.85
CA ARG A 158 -11.06 -20.82 4.39
C ARG A 158 -10.39 -21.51 5.56
N ASP A 159 -10.47 -22.83 5.55
CA ASP A 159 -9.67 -23.67 6.41
C ASP A 159 -8.18 -23.53 6.05
N VAL A 160 -7.41 -22.99 6.98
CA VAL A 160 -5.96 -22.81 6.86
C VAL A 160 -5.27 -23.76 7.84
N PRO A 161 -4.33 -24.60 7.38
CA PRO A 161 -3.52 -25.41 8.28
C PRO A 161 -2.56 -24.49 9.04
N LEU A 162 -2.63 -24.53 10.36
CA LEU A 162 -1.76 -23.78 11.25
C LEU A 162 -0.91 -24.76 12.06
N LEU A 163 0.39 -24.81 11.74
CA LEU A 163 1.33 -25.71 12.39
C LEU A 163 1.99 -25.02 13.60
N LEU A 164 1.21 -24.77 14.65
CA LEU A 164 1.71 -24.15 15.89
C LEU A 164 2.72 -25.07 16.60
N ASP A 165 2.39 -26.37 16.66
CA ASP A 165 3.24 -27.38 17.28
C ASP A 165 4.45 -27.69 16.39
N GLY A 166 5.61 -27.21 16.81
CA GLY A 166 6.88 -27.37 16.09
C GLY A 166 7.32 -26.16 15.28
N ALA A 167 6.63 -25.01 15.40
CA ALA A 167 7.18 -23.75 14.93
C ALA A 167 8.57 -23.53 15.58
N PRO A 168 9.62 -23.22 14.80
CA PRO A 168 10.96 -23.07 15.35
C PRO A 168 10.98 -21.95 16.41
N ALA A 169 11.90 -22.08 17.37
CA ALA A 169 12.19 -20.97 18.26
C ALA A 169 12.59 -19.74 17.41
N ALA A 170 12.11 -18.56 17.80
CA ALA A 170 12.52 -17.33 17.14
C ALA A 170 14.04 -17.18 17.27
N PRO A 171 14.73 -16.72 16.21
CA PRO A 171 16.17 -16.49 16.28
C PRO A 171 16.52 -15.37 17.28
N PRO A 172 17.81 -15.17 17.59
CA PRO A 172 18.27 -14.01 18.35
C PRO A 172 17.76 -12.69 17.76
N ALA A 173 17.66 -11.65 18.60
CA ALA A 173 17.04 -10.37 18.25
C ALA A 173 17.56 -9.77 16.93
N GLU A 174 18.88 -9.70 16.75
CA GLU A 174 19.52 -9.16 15.55
C GLU A 174 19.12 -9.93 14.29
N ALA A 175 19.25 -11.25 14.31
CA ALA A 175 18.89 -12.13 13.19
C ALA A 175 17.38 -12.08 12.89
N LEU A 176 16.54 -11.97 13.92
CA LEU A 176 15.10 -11.79 13.75
C LEU A 176 14.77 -10.49 13.02
N LEU A 177 15.36 -9.38 13.47
CA LEU A 177 15.10 -8.06 12.89
C LEU A 177 15.68 -7.89 11.49
N VAL A 178 16.69 -8.68 11.10
CA VAL A 178 17.18 -8.77 9.71
C VAL A 178 16.20 -9.54 8.81
N ASP A 179 15.48 -10.54 9.35
CA ASP A 179 14.47 -11.31 8.62
C ASP A 179 13.11 -10.59 8.52
N ILE A 180 12.95 -9.47 9.22
CA ILE A 180 11.78 -8.60 9.16
C ILE A 180 12.09 -7.39 8.28
N ALA A 181 11.37 -7.28 7.16
CA ALA A 181 11.39 -6.10 6.31
C ALA A 181 10.30 -5.11 6.76
N THR A 182 10.48 -3.82 6.52
CA THR A 182 9.51 -2.79 6.94
C THR A 182 8.82 -2.15 5.74
N LEU A 183 7.52 -1.90 5.88
CA LEU A 183 6.66 -1.28 4.86
C LEU A 183 6.36 0.21 5.13
N GLY A 184 7.17 0.84 5.96
CA GLY A 184 6.98 2.18 6.48
C GLY A 184 7.44 2.20 7.92
N GLU A 185 8.24 3.19 8.30
CA GLU A 185 8.71 3.33 9.66
C GLU A 185 8.30 4.68 10.24
N GLY A 186 7.41 4.65 11.22
CA GLY A 186 7.28 5.75 12.17
C GLY A 186 8.53 5.82 13.08
N PRO A 187 8.82 6.98 13.70
CA PRO A 187 10.03 7.20 14.49
C PRO A 187 10.31 6.16 15.58
N ALA A 188 9.25 5.59 16.18
CA ALA A 188 9.37 4.58 17.22
C ALA A 188 10.01 3.28 16.73
N LEU A 189 9.65 2.84 15.51
CA LEU A 189 10.18 1.62 14.92
C LEU A 189 11.65 1.79 14.53
N THR A 190 12.00 2.92 13.91
CA THR A 190 13.39 3.26 13.57
C THR A 190 14.26 3.27 14.82
N ARG A 191 13.81 3.88 15.93
CA ARG A 191 14.51 3.85 17.21
C ARG A 191 14.65 2.43 17.76
N PHE A 192 13.56 1.66 17.83
CA PHE A 192 13.58 0.29 18.33
C PHE A 192 14.65 -0.56 17.62
N ARG A 193 14.73 -0.44 16.30
CA ARG A 193 15.76 -1.15 15.50
C ARG A 193 17.18 -0.64 15.80
N ALA A 194 17.35 0.65 15.99
CA ALA A 194 18.62 1.26 16.36
C ALA A 194 19.12 0.77 17.74
N THR A 195 18.23 0.60 18.73
CA THR A 195 18.58 0.01 20.04
C THR A 195 19.16 -1.41 19.90
N HIS A 196 18.78 -2.12 18.85
CA HIS A 196 19.26 -3.46 18.53
C HIS A 196 20.37 -3.49 17.46
N GLY A 197 20.94 -2.36 17.08
CA GLY A 197 22.07 -2.28 16.13
C GLY A 197 21.69 -2.69 14.69
N VAL A 198 20.40 -2.69 14.34
CA VAL A 198 19.93 -3.07 12.99
C VAL A 198 19.60 -1.81 12.20
N GLU A 199 20.55 -1.32 11.42
CA GLU A 199 20.30 -0.30 10.40
C GLU A 199 19.96 -0.96 9.05
N LEU A 200 18.74 -0.79 8.55
CA LEU A 200 18.38 -1.21 7.19
C LEU A 200 18.25 -0.03 6.24
N LEU A 201 18.90 -0.19 5.08
CA LEU A 201 18.71 0.59 3.85
C LEU A 201 17.44 0.09 3.13
N ASP A 202 16.27 0.31 3.73
CA ASP A 202 14.97 0.03 3.11
C ASP A 202 14.31 1.32 2.61
N VAL A 203 13.60 1.26 1.48
CA VAL A 203 12.98 2.43 0.78
C VAL A 203 12.11 3.25 1.72
N LEU A 204 11.54 2.55 2.70
CA LEU A 204 10.42 2.98 3.52
C LEU A 204 10.89 3.41 4.91
N ASN A 205 12.20 3.37 5.18
CA ASN A 205 12.78 3.73 6.46
C ASN A 205 12.72 5.26 6.67
N GLY A 206 12.12 5.68 7.79
CA GLY A 206 11.87 7.09 8.16
C GLY A 206 10.82 7.81 7.30
N GLY A 207 10.17 7.09 6.37
CA GLY A 207 9.12 7.61 5.51
C GLY A 207 7.77 7.64 6.18
N THR A 208 7.10 8.79 6.18
CA THR A 208 5.66 8.86 6.41
C THR A 208 4.94 8.47 5.12
N TRP A 209 4.08 7.45 5.21
CA TRP A 209 3.24 6.97 4.12
C TRP A 209 1.77 7.00 4.55
N THR A 210 0.89 7.39 3.64
CA THR A 210 -0.53 7.05 3.77
C THR A 210 -0.75 5.61 3.30
N LEU A 211 -1.76 4.91 3.84
CA LEU A 211 -2.10 3.55 3.36
C LEU A 211 -2.42 3.55 1.87
N ALA A 212 -3.22 4.53 1.41
CA ALA A 212 -3.56 4.69 0.00
C ALA A 212 -2.31 4.90 -0.87
N GLY A 213 -1.34 5.68 -0.40
CA GLY A 213 -0.08 5.90 -1.08
C GLY A 213 0.78 4.64 -1.19
N LEU A 214 0.81 3.81 -0.15
CA LEU A 214 1.51 2.53 -0.17
C LEU A 214 0.82 1.51 -1.09
N VAL A 215 -0.52 1.46 -1.06
CA VAL A 215 -1.32 0.65 -2.01
C VAL A 215 -1.02 1.07 -3.43
N GLU A 216 -1.04 2.37 -3.75
CA GLU A 216 -0.72 2.89 -5.08
C GLU A 216 0.71 2.55 -5.49
N ALA A 217 1.69 2.73 -4.59
CA ALA A 217 3.08 2.39 -4.85
C ALA A 217 3.27 0.90 -5.14
N LEU A 218 2.55 0.03 -4.42
CA LEU A 218 2.51 -1.38 -4.73
C LEU A 218 1.80 -1.59 -6.08
N VAL A 219 0.59 -1.14 -6.32
CA VAL A 219 -0.12 -1.39 -7.59
C VAL A 219 0.66 -0.89 -8.81
N ASP A 220 1.35 0.25 -8.70
CA ASP A 220 2.21 0.83 -9.74
C ASP A 220 3.64 0.27 -9.78
N ASP A 221 3.92 -0.74 -8.95
CA ASP A 221 5.23 -1.34 -8.78
C ASP A 221 6.34 -0.29 -8.59
N PHE A 222 6.05 0.79 -7.86
CA PHE A 222 6.97 1.88 -7.56
C PHE A 222 7.53 2.61 -8.81
N ALA A 223 6.86 2.56 -9.96
CA ALA A 223 7.35 3.17 -11.20
C ALA A 223 7.68 4.67 -11.07
N ALA A 224 6.94 5.42 -10.25
CA ALA A 224 7.20 6.84 -10.02
C ALA A 224 8.55 7.13 -9.34
N ILE A 225 9.09 6.19 -8.54
CA ILE A 225 10.42 6.33 -7.92
C ILE A 225 11.53 6.27 -8.99
N GLY A 226 11.30 5.55 -10.10
CA GLY A 226 12.26 5.45 -11.19
C GLY A 226 12.49 6.77 -11.93
N ARG A 227 11.64 7.78 -11.75
CA ARG A 227 11.72 9.08 -12.42
C ARG A 227 12.28 10.14 -11.47
N ILE A 228 13.37 10.80 -11.85
CA ILE A 228 13.96 11.88 -11.06
C ILE A 228 12.98 13.05 -10.84
N ASP A 229 12.11 13.30 -11.81
CA ASP A 229 11.05 14.32 -11.72
C ASP A 229 9.90 13.93 -10.79
N GLY A 230 9.83 12.65 -10.40
CA GLY A 230 8.95 12.17 -9.34
C GLY A 230 9.48 12.48 -7.94
N ILE A 231 10.76 12.82 -7.79
CA ILE A 231 11.40 13.12 -6.51
C ILE A 231 11.33 14.62 -6.24
N ALA A 232 10.60 14.99 -5.18
CA ALA A 232 10.60 16.33 -4.64
C ALA A 232 11.66 16.45 -3.53
N ALA A 233 12.33 17.60 -3.45
CA ALA A 233 13.15 18.00 -2.32
C ALA A 233 12.68 19.39 -1.87
N MET A 234 12.45 19.58 -0.58
CA MET A 234 12.00 20.85 -0.02
C MET A 234 12.73 21.14 1.30
N PRO A 235 13.16 22.38 1.53
CA PRO A 235 13.73 22.76 2.82
C PRO A 235 12.65 22.74 3.90
N CYS A 236 13.00 22.29 5.10
CA CYS A 236 12.14 22.28 6.27
C CYS A 236 12.91 22.80 7.49
N ALA A 237 12.33 23.78 8.17
CA ALA A 237 12.87 24.32 9.41
C ALA A 237 12.34 23.54 10.62
N HIS A 238 13.27 23.09 11.46
CA HIS A 238 12.98 22.42 12.71
C HIS A 238 12.84 23.43 13.86
N ALA A 239 12.20 23.02 14.95
CA ALA A 239 11.99 23.86 16.13
C ALA A 239 13.31 24.31 16.81
N ASP A 240 14.39 23.56 16.61
CA ASP A 240 15.74 23.89 17.10
C ASP A 240 16.51 24.86 16.18
N GLY A 241 15.88 25.36 15.12
CA GLY A 241 16.47 26.28 14.15
C GLY A 241 17.33 25.60 13.08
N ARG A 242 17.48 24.27 13.10
CA ARG A 242 18.12 23.55 11.98
C ARG A 242 17.20 23.54 10.77
N GLU A 243 17.79 23.67 9.59
CA GLU A 243 17.07 23.53 8.33
C GLU A 243 17.60 22.31 7.59
N THR A 244 16.74 21.33 7.31
CA THR A 244 17.11 20.10 6.60
C THR A 244 16.29 19.91 5.34
N TRP A 245 16.80 19.08 4.43
CA TRP A 245 16.06 18.64 3.25
C TRP A 245 15.03 17.58 3.63
N PHE A 246 13.77 17.81 3.28
CA PHE A 246 12.75 16.78 3.17
C PHE A 246 12.67 16.30 1.73
N ALA A 247 12.69 14.99 1.53
CA ALA A 247 12.51 14.38 0.23
C ALA A 247 11.24 13.54 0.18
N GLY A 248 10.68 13.37 -1.02
CA GLY A 248 9.42 12.67 -1.15
C GLY A 248 9.08 12.27 -2.59
N VAL A 249 8.11 11.36 -2.70
CA VAL A 249 7.55 10.91 -3.98
C VAL A 249 6.07 11.30 -3.97
N ARG A 250 5.75 12.42 -4.60
CA ARG A 250 4.40 13.02 -4.54
C ARG A 250 3.31 12.06 -5.00
N ALA A 251 3.59 11.24 -6.01
CA ALA A 251 2.68 10.25 -6.54
C ALA A 251 2.17 9.26 -5.47
N TYR A 252 2.99 8.97 -4.46
CA TYR A 252 2.67 8.01 -3.41
C TYR A 252 2.45 8.66 -2.04
N GLY A 253 2.47 9.99 -1.95
CA GLY A 253 2.42 10.69 -0.66
C GLY A 253 3.58 10.34 0.29
N LEU A 254 4.69 9.83 -0.24
CA LEU A 254 5.90 9.57 0.55
C LEU A 254 6.58 10.89 0.87
N ALA A 255 6.90 11.10 2.15
CA ALA A 255 7.79 12.16 2.61
C ALA A 255 8.68 11.67 3.76
N TYR A 256 9.91 12.17 3.83
CA TYR A 256 10.82 11.92 4.95
C TYR A 256 11.85 13.04 5.07
N ASP A 257 12.34 13.23 6.29
CA ASP A 257 13.52 14.04 6.55
C ASP A 257 14.78 13.26 6.12
N THR A 258 15.65 13.90 5.35
CA THR A 258 16.90 13.31 4.89
C THR A 258 18.02 13.43 5.94
N GLY A 259 17.81 14.26 6.97
CA GLY A 259 18.82 14.61 7.98
C GLY A 259 19.96 15.47 7.44
N ARG A 260 19.90 15.92 6.18
CA ARG A 260 20.95 16.73 5.54
C ARG A 260 20.61 18.20 5.64
N ALA A 261 21.56 19.00 6.11
CA ALA A 261 21.36 20.43 6.19
C ALA A 261 21.25 21.07 4.79
N THR A 262 20.37 22.04 4.63
CA THR A 262 20.18 22.79 3.38
C THR A 262 21.43 23.54 2.95
N ALA A 263 22.28 23.93 3.90
CA ALA A 263 23.56 24.58 3.65
C ALA A 263 24.66 23.65 3.10
N GLU A 264 24.51 22.32 3.23
CA GLU A 264 25.54 21.35 2.82
C GLU A 264 25.45 20.94 1.35
N ILE A 265 24.26 21.00 0.75
CA ILE A 265 23.96 20.41 -0.56
C ILE A 265 22.82 21.17 -1.24
N ASP A 266 22.96 21.45 -2.53
CA ASP A 266 21.90 22.08 -3.33
C ASP A 266 20.75 21.10 -3.65
N GLU A 267 19.58 21.65 -3.99
CA GLU A 267 18.36 20.87 -4.27
C GLU A 267 18.56 19.83 -5.38
N ALA A 268 19.23 20.19 -6.49
CA ALA A 268 19.37 19.30 -7.64
C ALA A 268 20.28 18.11 -7.31
N THR A 269 21.35 18.36 -6.55
CA THR A 269 22.24 17.30 -6.05
C THR A 269 21.53 16.43 -5.02
N MET A 270 20.72 17.03 -4.14
CA MET A 270 19.87 16.29 -3.20
C MET A 270 18.89 15.36 -3.94
N ARG A 271 18.15 15.86 -4.94
CA ARG A 271 17.21 15.07 -5.75
C ARG A 271 17.88 13.90 -6.47
N ARG A 272 19.06 14.11 -7.09
CA ARG A 272 19.84 13.04 -7.73
C ARG A 272 20.25 11.95 -6.73
N ARG A 273 20.71 12.36 -5.55
CA ARG A 273 21.11 11.44 -4.48
C ARG A 273 19.94 10.59 -4.00
N GLU A 274 18.79 11.20 -3.74
CA GLU A 274 17.60 10.48 -3.29
C GLU A 274 17.01 9.57 -4.37
N HIS A 275 17.02 10.01 -5.63
CA HIS A 275 16.63 9.16 -6.75
C HIS A 275 17.49 7.88 -6.82
N ALA A 276 18.81 8.00 -6.72
CA ALA A 276 19.72 6.84 -6.70
C ALA A 276 19.46 5.92 -5.49
N ARG A 277 19.31 6.50 -4.29
CA ARG A 277 19.03 5.75 -3.05
C ARG A 277 17.71 4.99 -3.15
N LEU A 278 16.62 5.66 -3.51
CA LEU A 278 15.29 5.06 -3.61
C LEU A 278 15.24 4.00 -4.71
N THR A 279 15.93 4.20 -5.84
CA THR A 279 16.00 3.19 -6.92
C THR A 279 16.62 1.88 -6.44
N ILE A 280 17.75 1.95 -5.71
CA ILE A 280 18.40 0.76 -5.14
C ILE A 280 17.48 0.08 -4.14
N ALA A 281 16.88 0.87 -3.26
CA ALA A 281 16.03 0.34 -2.21
C ALA A 281 14.77 -0.33 -2.81
N VAL A 282 14.13 0.26 -3.84
CA VAL A 282 12.92 -0.31 -4.47
C VAL A 282 13.23 -1.64 -5.13
N ARG A 283 14.40 -1.74 -5.77
CA ARG A 283 14.88 -3.00 -6.33
C ARG A 283 15.00 -4.08 -5.26
N ARG A 284 15.56 -3.77 -4.08
CA ARG A 284 15.67 -4.72 -2.95
C ARG A 284 14.32 -5.09 -2.36
N LEU A 285 13.42 -4.11 -2.23
CA LEU A 285 12.06 -4.35 -1.75
C LEU A 285 11.31 -5.29 -2.70
N ARG A 286 11.36 -5.05 -4.02
CA ARG A 286 10.78 -5.94 -5.03
C ARG A 286 11.31 -7.36 -4.93
N GLN A 287 12.62 -7.54 -4.77
CA GLN A 287 13.21 -8.86 -4.55
C GLN A 287 12.68 -9.52 -3.27
N THR A 288 12.55 -8.75 -2.20
CA THR A 288 12.00 -9.23 -0.92
C THR A 288 10.54 -9.67 -1.05
N LEU A 289 9.71 -8.87 -1.74
CA LEU A 289 8.30 -9.17 -1.98
C LEU A 289 8.14 -10.40 -2.88
N ALA A 290 8.89 -10.46 -3.98
CA ALA A 290 8.88 -11.60 -4.90
C ALA A 290 9.33 -12.91 -4.24
N ALA A 291 10.27 -12.84 -3.30
CA ALA A 291 10.70 -14.02 -2.55
C ALA A 291 9.62 -14.55 -1.58
N GLY A 292 8.65 -13.72 -1.16
CA GLY A 292 7.61 -14.09 -0.20
C GLY A 292 8.14 -14.57 1.16
N SER A 293 9.43 -14.35 1.42
CA SER A 293 10.19 -15.06 2.46
C SER A 293 10.36 -14.27 3.74
N ARG A 294 9.81 -13.04 3.83
CA ARG A 294 9.92 -12.18 5.01
C ARG A 294 8.58 -11.82 5.62
N LEU A 295 8.63 -11.54 6.93
CA LEU A 295 7.57 -10.85 7.63
C LEU A 295 7.70 -9.36 7.31
N LEU A 296 6.63 -8.74 6.83
CA LEU A 296 6.59 -7.32 6.51
C LEU A 296 5.97 -6.60 7.69
N LEU A 297 6.71 -5.72 8.35
CA LEU A 297 6.23 -4.96 9.49
C LEU A 297 5.78 -3.58 9.04
N LEU A 298 4.58 -3.18 9.46
CA LEU A 298 4.03 -1.85 9.24
C LEU A 298 3.63 -1.23 10.58
N HIS A 299 4.03 0.02 10.77
CA HIS A 299 3.54 0.87 11.84
C HIS A 299 3.11 2.21 11.26
N GLN A 300 1.95 2.71 11.70
CA GLN A 300 1.43 4.01 11.32
C GLN A 300 1.12 4.82 12.56
N ASP A 301 1.47 6.10 12.54
CA ASP A 301 1.21 7.00 13.66
C ASP A 301 -0.30 7.28 13.82
N VAL A 302 -1.06 7.19 12.72
CA VAL A 302 -2.52 7.26 12.73
C VAL A 302 -3.09 5.84 12.74
N PRO A 303 -3.93 5.48 13.73
CA PRO A 303 -4.60 4.19 13.75
C PRO A 303 -5.39 3.95 12.46
N ALA A 304 -5.11 2.85 11.78
CA ALA A 304 -5.93 2.36 10.67
C ALA A 304 -7.04 1.45 11.19
N SER A 305 -8.10 1.25 10.39
CA SER A 305 -9.07 0.18 10.62
C SER A 305 -8.61 -1.12 9.97
N ASP A 306 -9.16 -2.25 10.41
CA ASP A 306 -8.98 -3.58 9.81
C ASP A 306 -9.28 -3.54 8.31
N GLU A 307 -10.39 -2.89 7.96
CA GLU A 307 -10.87 -2.74 6.59
C GLU A 307 -9.87 -1.96 5.72
N ALA A 308 -9.21 -0.94 6.27
CA ALA A 308 -8.20 -0.17 5.55
C ALA A 308 -6.93 -0.98 5.23
N MET A 309 -6.70 -2.09 5.94
CA MET A 309 -5.55 -2.98 5.71
C MET A 309 -5.79 -4.01 4.60
N ILE A 310 -7.06 -4.31 4.28
CA ILE A 310 -7.43 -5.31 3.26
C ILE A 310 -6.86 -4.93 1.87
N PRO A 311 -6.98 -3.67 1.39
CA PRO A 311 -6.41 -3.27 0.10
C PRO A 311 -4.89 -3.40 0.03
N LEU A 312 -4.21 -3.11 1.15
CA LEU A 312 -2.77 -3.25 1.26
C LEU A 312 -2.35 -4.72 1.21
N LEU A 313 -3.05 -5.58 1.95
CA LEU A 313 -2.79 -7.02 1.90
C LEU A 313 -3.01 -7.56 0.47
N ALA A 314 -4.10 -7.18 -0.20
CA ALA A 314 -4.35 -7.56 -1.58
C ALA A 314 -3.20 -7.17 -2.52
N ALA A 315 -2.71 -5.93 -2.41
CA ALA A 315 -1.59 -5.45 -3.22
C ALA A 315 -0.25 -6.15 -2.91
N LEU A 316 -0.08 -6.66 -1.68
CA LEU A 316 1.08 -7.48 -1.30
C LEU A 316 0.97 -8.91 -1.83
N LEU A 317 -0.21 -9.53 -1.73
CA LEU A 317 -0.45 -10.90 -2.17
C LEU A 317 -0.23 -11.09 -3.67
N ASP A 318 -0.44 -10.04 -4.48
CA ASP A 318 -0.12 -10.03 -5.91
C ASP A 318 1.37 -10.24 -6.21
N ARG A 319 2.24 -10.01 -5.23
CA ARG A 319 3.70 -10.07 -5.39
C ARG A 319 4.30 -11.33 -4.83
N GLY A 320 3.57 -12.04 -3.97
CA GLY A 320 4.05 -13.24 -3.30
C GLY A 320 3.30 -13.53 -2.01
N THR A 321 3.74 -14.57 -1.31
CA THR A 321 3.11 -15.04 -0.07
C THR A 321 3.62 -14.30 1.17
N SER A 322 3.71 -12.98 1.08
CA SER A 322 4.15 -12.14 2.20
C SER A 322 3.12 -12.17 3.34
N THR A 323 3.62 -12.04 4.57
CA THR A 323 2.77 -11.83 5.75
C THR A 323 3.01 -10.43 6.28
N LEU A 324 1.94 -9.64 6.41
CA LEU A 324 1.95 -8.32 6.98
C LEU A 324 1.73 -8.42 8.49
N LEU A 325 2.59 -7.78 9.28
CA LEU A 325 2.44 -7.53 10.69
C LEU A 325 2.21 -6.04 10.89
N TRP A 326 0.96 -5.67 11.16
CA TRP A 326 0.57 -4.31 11.46
C TRP A 326 0.58 -4.07 12.97
N VAL A 327 1.33 -3.08 13.42
CA VAL A 327 1.48 -2.78 14.86
C VAL A 327 0.58 -1.63 15.27
N THR A 328 -0.14 -1.82 16.37
CA THR A 328 -1.15 -0.90 16.94
C THR A 328 -0.97 -0.74 18.45
N PRO A 329 -1.57 0.30 19.07
CA PRO A 329 -1.58 0.42 20.53
C PRO A 329 -2.31 -0.76 21.17
N ALA A 330 -1.77 -1.29 22.26
CA ALA A 330 -2.44 -2.28 23.09
C ALA A 330 -3.71 -1.72 23.74
N ASP A 331 -4.66 -2.60 24.00
CA ASP A 331 -5.92 -2.28 24.68
C ASP A 331 -6.21 -3.30 25.79
N ALA A 332 -7.36 -3.19 26.45
CA ALA A 332 -7.74 -4.06 27.56
C ALA A 332 -7.95 -5.53 27.14
N ALA A 333 -8.36 -5.78 25.89
CA ALA A 333 -8.52 -7.12 25.34
C ALA A 333 -7.19 -7.68 24.79
N HIS A 334 -6.28 -6.80 24.37
CA HIS A 334 -5.03 -7.13 23.69
C HIS A 334 -3.83 -6.51 24.39
N PRO A 335 -3.29 -7.16 25.44
CA PRO A 335 -2.18 -6.61 26.21
C PRO A 335 -0.90 -6.49 25.37
N PRO A 336 0.05 -5.60 25.76
CA PRO A 336 1.31 -5.41 25.04
C PRO A 336 2.07 -6.71 24.82
N GLY A 337 2.72 -6.82 23.65
CA GLY A 337 3.46 -8.00 23.25
C GLY A 337 2.60 -9.13 22.69
N THR A 338 1.29 -8.95 22.55
CA THR A 338 0.40 -9.92 21.90
C THR A 338 0.34 -9.72 20.39
N VAL A 339 0.02 -10.81 19.69
CA VAL A 339 -0.21 -10.81 18.24
C VAL A 339 -1.42 -11.66 17.96
N GLU A 340 -2.33 -11.15 17.16
CA GLU A 340 -3.49 -11.88 16.65
C GLU A 340 -3.40 -12.07 15.14
N LEU A 341 -4.11 -13.09 14.65
CA LEU A 341 -4.21 -13.43 13.24
C LEU A 341 -5.60 -12.98 12.75
N LEU A 342 -5.64 -11.93 11.93
CA LEU A 342 -6.89 -11.35 11.45
C LEU A 342 -7.40 -12.07 10.18
N MET A 343 -6.48 -12.36 9.27
CA MET A 343 -6.75 -13.06 8.03
C MET A 343 -5.46 -13.73 7.53
N ARG A 344 -5.58 -14.65 6.57
CA ARG A 344 -4.42 -15.32 5.99
C ARG A 344 -3.46 -14.29 5.37
N GLY A 345 -2.30 -14.12 6.01
CA GLY A 345 -1.28 -13.16 5.60
C GLY A 345 -1.34 -11.80 6.30
N LEU A 346 -2.26 -11.57 7.24
CA LEU A 346 -2.35 -10.35 8.05
C LEU A 346 -2.39 -10.67 9.53
N LEU A 347 -1.39 -10.15 10.24
CA LEU A 347 -1.25 -10.20 11.68
C LEU A 347 -1.39 -8.79 12.24
N ARG A 348 -1.99 -8.66 13.43
CA ARG A 348 -1.92 -7.42 14.21
C ARG A 348 -1.12 -7.66 15.48
N GLY A 349 -0.13 -6.81 15.71
CA GLY A 349 0.67 -6.76 16.92
C GLY A 349 0.27 -5.58 17.81
N TYR A 350 0.36 -5.79 19.12
CA TYR A 350 -0.04 -4.81 20.12
C TYR A 350 1.16 -4.42 20.98
N VAL A 351 1.43 -3.12 21.10
CA VAL A 351 2.52 -2.57 21.94
C VAL A 351 1.96 -1.47 22.83
N ALA A 352 2.55 -1.22 24.00
CA ALA A 352 2.01 -0.25 24.95
C ALA A 352 1.97 1.17 24.36
N GLU A 353 3.07 1.58 23.71
CA GLU A 353 3.22 2.89 23.08
C GLU A 353 3.86 2.73 21.70
N PRO A 354 3.05 2.63 20.64
CA PRO A 354 3.58 2.48 19.29
C PRO A 354 4.17 3.79 18.76
N ALA A 355 3.72 4.95 19.27
CA ALA A 355 4.23 6.26 18.93
C ALA A 355 4.79 6.95 20.18
N ALA A 356 6.10 7.19 20.23
CA ALA A 356 6.66 8.07 21.25
C ALA A 356 6.34 9.52 20.86
N ALA A 357 5.83 10.32 21.81
CA ALA A 357 5.71 11.75 21.59
C ALA A 357 7.10 12.34 21.25
N PRO A 358 7.19 13.30 20.31
CA PRO A 358 8.46 13.97 20.01
C PRO A 358 9.08 14.54 21.30
N GLY A 359 10.18 13.96 21.77
CA GLY A 359 10.88 14.35 22.99
C GLY A 359 10.86 13.33 24.14
N ASP A 360 9.96 12.34 24.12
CA ASP A 360 9.89 11.28 25.14
C ASP A 360 10.37 9.93 24.58
N MET A 361 11.58 9.93 24.01
CA MET A 361 12.16 8.73 23.41
C MET A 361 12.71 7.72 24.43
N ALA A 362 12.76 8.07 25.71
CA ALA A 362 13.36 7.25 26.76
C ALA A 362 12.40 6.18 27.33
N ALA A 363 11.08 6.31 27.13
CA ALA A 363 10.05 5.42 27.68
C ALA A 363 9.58 4.31 26.72
N ALA A 364 10.33 4.05 25.64
CA ALA A 364 9.94 3.12 24.60
C ALA A 364 9.71 1.67 25.08
N ASP A 365 8.60 1.06 24.66
CA ASP A 365 8.27 -0.35 24.91
C ASP A 365 9.07 -1.32 24.01
N ASP A 366 10.40 -1.23 24.02
CA ASP A 366 11.29 -2.09 23.21
C ASP A 366 11.04 -3.58 23.49
N GLY A 367 10.68 -3.90 24.74
CA GLY A 367 10.27 -5.25 25.15
C GLY A 367 9.03 -5.75 24.42
N GLY A 368 7.97 -4.93 24.38
CA GLY A 368 6.73 -5.23 23.66
C GLY A 368 6.95 -5.35 22.16
N TRP A 369 7.71 -4.43 21.56
CA TRP A 369 8.09 -4.49 20.14
C TRP A 369 8.81 -5.80 19.79
N MET A 370 9.80 -6.19 20.59
CA MET A 370 10.53 -7.44 20.39
C MET A 370 9.62 -8.67 20.56
N GLN A 371 8.70 -8.64 21.52
CA GLN A 371 7.76 -9.73 21.74
C GLN A 371 6.77 -9.88 20.56
N VAL A 372 6.24 -8.76 20.06
CA VAL A 372 5.40 -8.71 18.85
C VAL A 372 6.15 -9.28 17.65
N CYS A 373 7.38 -8.85 17.39
CA CYS A 373 8.21 -9.37 16.29
C CYS A 373 8.41 -10.89 16.39
N ARG A 374 8.74 -11.40 17.58
CA ARG A 374 8.96 -12.83 17.82
C ARG A 374 7.69 -13.66 17.58
N ARG A 375 6.54 -13.20 18.08
CA ARG A 375 5.26 -13.90 17.91
C ARG A 375 4.79 -13.86 16.46
N GLY A 376 4.86 -12.69 15.81
CA GLY A 376 4.49 -12.54 14.41
C GLY A 376 5.35 -13.42 13.49
N TRP A 377 6.65 -13.49 13.75
CA TRP A 377 7.55 -14.39 13.02
C TRP A 377 7.17 -15.87 13.19
N ARG A 378 6.88 -16.31 14.42
CA ARG A 378 6.44 -17.69 14.68
C ARG A 378 5.13 -18.02 13.97
N LEU A 379 4.13 -17.14 14.05
CA LEU A 379 2.85 -17.31 13.37
C LEU A 379 3.02 -17.41 11.86
N ARG A 380 3.86 -16.54 11.27
CA ARG A 380 4.22 -16.63 9.86
C ARG A 380 4.83 -17.99 9.51
N ARG A 381 5.78 -18.49 10.30
CA ARG A 381 6.40 -19.81 10.05
C ARG A 381 5.39 -20.95 10.17
N ALA A 382 4.41 -20.83 11.07
CA ALA A 382 3.32 -21.79 11.19
C ALA A 382 2.36 -21.75 9.99
N LEU A 383 2.13 -20.57 9.41
CA LEU A 383 1.28 -20.36 8.23
C LEU A 383 1.96 -20.75 6.90
N CYS A 384 3.29 -20.67 6.84
CA CYS A 384 4.09 -20.95 5.65
C CYS A 384 5.32 -21.81 5.98
N PRO A 385 5.15 -23.11 6.31
CA PRO A 385 6.25 -23.98 6.75
C PRO A 385 7.32 -24.20 5.68
N SER A 386 6.94 -24.15 4.40
CA SER A 386 7.81 -24.33 3.24
C SER A 386 8.58 -23.07 2.83
N ALA A 387 8.35 -21.93 3.49
CA ALA A 387 9.08 -20.72 3.16
C ALA A 387 10.58 -20.92 3.47
N PRO A 388 11.49 -20.72 2.51
CA PRO A 388 12.92 -20.74 2.79
C PRO A 388 13.23 -19.69 3.85
N ALA A 389 14.17 -19.98 4.77
CA ALA A 389 14.74 -18.92 5.59
C ALA A 389 15.31 -17.86 4.64
N ALA A 390 15.14 -16.56 4.94
CA ALA A 390 15.78 -15.55 4.12
C ALA A 390 17.30 -15.83 4.11
N THR A 391 17.80 -16.23 2.95
CA THR A 391 19.24 -16.30 2.69
C THR A 391 19.82 -14.89 2.86
N ASP A 392 21.09 -14.82 3.25
CA ASP A 392 21.79 -13.62 3.70
C ASP A 392 21.38 -12.33 2.98
N PRO A 393 21.28 -11.19 3.72
CA PRO A 393 21.10 -9.91 3.08
C PRO A 393 22.17 -9.77 2.01
N VAL A 394 21.76 -9.52 0.76
CA VAL A 394 22.69 -9.19 -0.32
C VAL A 394 23.54 -8.04 0.21
N THR A 395 24.78 -8.34 0.59
CA THR A 395 25.77 -7.39 1.11
C THR A 395 26.31 -6.58 -0.07
N ASP A 396 25.41 -5.89 -0.78
CA ASP A 396 25.75 -4.78 -1.64
C ASP A 396 26.17 -3.64 -0.70
N THR A 397 27.45 -3.70 -0.32
CA THR A 397 28.15 -2.61 0.37
C THR A 397 27.99 -1.39 -0.54
N PRO A 398 27.30 -0.31 -0.14
CA PRO A 398 27.29 0.90 -0.93
C PRO A 398 28.73 1.37 -1.12
N PRO A 399 29.09 1.98 -2.27
CA PRO A 399 30.43 2.53 -2.45
C PRO A 399 30.70 3.49 -1.29
N SER A 400 31.69 3.14 -0.47
CA SER A 400 32.08 3.97 0.65
C SER A 400 32.71 5.25 0.10
N ASP A 401 31.98 6.36 0.15
CA ASP A 401 32.58 7.69 0.18
C ASP A 401 33.32 7.86 1.51
N ARG A 402 34.41 7.12 1.67
CA ARG A 402 35.44 7.48 2.64
C ARG A 402 36.26 8.60 2.01
N ARG A 403 35.97 9.81 2.50
CA ARG A 403 36.89 10.95 2.56
C ARG A 403 38.32 10.43 2.79
N ALA A 404 39.18 10.61 1.81
CA ALA A 404 40.60 10.81 2.04
C ALA A 404 40.84 12.33 2.12
N ALA A 405 41.69 12.70 3.07
CA ALA A 405 42.13 14.06 3.37
C ALA A 405 42.73 14.79 2.17
#